data_AF-A0A956BIP5-F1
#
_entry.id   AF-A0A956BIP5-F1
#
_cell.length_a   1.000
_cell.length_b   1.000
_cell.length_c   1.000
_cell.angle_alpha   90.00
_cell.angle_beta   90.00
_cell.angle_gamma   90.00
#
_symmetry.space_group_name_H-M   'P 1'
#
loop_
_entity.id
_entity.type
_entity.pdbx_description
1 polymer ?
#
loop_
_entity_poly.entity_id
_entity_poly.type
_entity_poly.pdbx_seq_one_letter_code
_entity_poly.pdbx_strand_id
1 'polypeptide(L)'
;MKPPVPDAVLLADQVRWVMGRGLPAQDAEDLVVVAWEKASAAWDPGRGPFPALLRTVVRNDAAYWWRTHARRERALGELRLVREPADGRAAEVAAARQEALLDALAPEERRVFHAWALQKHLGRSALPAETAGRSVGMDAKTFENAKRRLKDRLVRVLGQLGFSARDVLYGDDDVERTG
;
A
#
# COMPACT_ATOMS: atom_id res chain seq x y z
N MET A 1 8.58 -41.78 -8.91
CA MET A 1 7.29 -42.11 -8.27
C MET A 1 6.26 -41.18 -8.88
N LYS A 2 5.08 -41.65 -9.35
CA LYS A 2 4.12 -40.76 -10.03
C LYS A 2 3.42 -39.86 -9.00
N PRO A 3 3.29 -38.55 -9.25
CA PRO A 3 2.54 -37.68 -8.36
C PRO A 3 1.07 -38.10 -8.31
N PRO A 4 0.37 -37.84 -7.19
CA PRO A 4 -1.05 -38.16 -7.08
C PRO A 4 -1.84 -37.36 -8.12
N VAL A 5 -2.76 -38.06 -8.81
CA VAL A 5 -3.71 -37.42 -9.73
C VAL A 5 -4.48 -36.35 -8.97
N PRO A 6 -4.64 -35.13 -9.53
CA PRO A 6 -5.32 -34.05 -8.84
C PRO A 6 -6.78 -34.43 -8.54
N ASP A 7 -7.13 -34.43 -7.25
CA ASP A 7 -8.52 -34.55 -6.80
C ASP A 7 -9.22 -33.21 -7.03
N ALA A 8 -10.15 -33.19 -7.98
CA ALA A 8 -10.90 -32.00 -8.36
C ALA A 8 -11.68 -31.38 -7.19
N VAL A 9 -12.18 -32.20 -6.25
CA VAL A 9 -12.90 -31.71 -5.07
C VAL A 9 -11.94 -30.99 -4.13
N LEU A 10 -10.78 -31.61 -3.85
CA LEU A 10 -9.75 -31.02 -3.01
C LEU A 10 -9.22 -29.70 -3.59
N LEU A 11 -8.95 -29.65 -4.89
CA LEU A 11 -8.50 -28.43 -5.57
C LEU A 11 -9.55 -27.33 -5.51
N ALA A 12 -10.82 -27.65 -5.82
CA ALA A 12 -11.92 -26.69 -5.74
C ALA A 12 -12.11 -26.15 -4.31
N ASP A 13 -11.94 -27.00 -3.29
CA ASP A 13 -11.97 -26.57 -1.88
C ASP A 13 -10.83 -25.59 -1.56
N GLN A 14 -9.62 -25.82 -2.12
CA GLN A 14 -8.51 -24.89 -1.92
C GLN A 14 -8.74 -23.57 -2.66
N VAL A 15 -9.24 -23.60 -3.89
CA VAL A 15 -9.59 -22.38 -4.64
C VAL A 15 -10.63 -21.56 -3.87
N ARG A 16 -11.71 -22.20 -3.42
CA ARG A 16 -12.74 -21.55 -2.58
C ARG A 16 -12.15 -20.96 -1.30
N TRP A 17 -11.23 -21.68 -0.64
CA TRP A 17 -10.56 -21.18 0.55
C TRP A 17 -9.71 -19.93 0.26
N VAL A 18 -8.93 -19.94 -0.82
CA VAL A 18 -8.07 -18.82 -1.24
C VAL A 18 -8.91 -17.60 -1.66
N MET A 19 -9.98 -17.81 -2.42
CA MET A 19 -10.96 -16.76 -2.75
C MET A 19 -11.63 -16.19 -1.50
N GLY A 20 -11.99 -17.04 -0.53
CA GLY A 20 -12.50 -16.60 0.77
C GLY A 20 -11.52 -15.76 1.59
N ARG A 21 -10.23 -15.70 1.18
CA ARG A 21 -9.23 -14.79 1.73
C ARG A 21 -9.09 -13.49 0.94
N GLY A 22 -9.82 -13.31 -0.16
CA GLY A 22 -9.86 -12.08 -0.95
C GLY A 22 -9.03 -12.10 -2.24
N LEU A 23 -8.51 -13.26 -2.67
CA LEU A 23 -7.84 -13.33 -3.97
C LEU A 23 -8.89 -13.37 -5.10
N PRO A 24 -8.65 -12.67 -6.23
CA PRO A 24 -9.46 -12.81 -7.44
C PRO A 24 -9.53 -14.27 -7.90
N ALA A 25 -10.64 -14.66 -8.52
CA ALA A 25 -10.90 -16.06 -8.91
C ALA A 25 -9.77 -16.64 -9.77
N GLN A 26 -9.30 -15.89 -10.78
CA GLN A 26 -8.25 -16.33 -11.68
C GLN A 26 -6.90 -16.51 -10.96
N ASP A 27 -6.51 -15.55 -10.12
CA ASP A 27 -5.29 -15.66 -9.30
C ASP A 27 -5.36 -16.83 -8.31
N ALA A 28 -6.55 -17.11 -7.77
CA ALA A 28 -6.77 -18.22 -6.85
C ALA A 28 -6.61 -19.59 -7.54
N GLU A 29 -7.14 -19.73 -8.76
CA GLU A 29 -6.95 -20.94 -9.57
C GLU A 29 -5.48 -21.17 -9.91
N ASP A 30 -4.81 -20.15 -10.47
CA ASP A 30 -3.40 -20.22 -10.85
C ASP A 30 -2.51 -20.56 -9.65
N LEU A 31 -2.76 -19.92 -8.50
CA LEU A 31 -2.02 -20.19 -7.26
C LEU A 31 -2.17 -21.64 -6.81
N VAL A 32 -3.39 -22.18 -6.83
CA VAL A 32 -3.66 -23.55 -6.38
C VAL A 32 -3.03 -24.58 -7.33
N VAL A 33 -3.06 -24.33 -8.65
CA VAL A 33 -2.40 -25.19 -9.64
C VAL A 33 -0.88 -25.22 -9.40
N VAL A 34 -0.24 -24.05 -9.27
CA VAL A 34 1.20 -23.96 -8.98
C VAL A 34 1.55 -24.62 -7.65
N ALA A 35 0.71 -24.43 -6.62
CA ALA A 35 0.91 -25.06 -5.32
C ALA A 35 0.78 -26.60 -5.42
N TRP A 36 -0.13 -27.10 -6.25
CA TRP A 36 -0.25 -28.53 -6.53
C TRP A 36 0.98 -29.10 -7.23
N GLU A 37 1.53 -28.41 -8.23
CA GLU A 37 2.76 -28.83 -8.91
C GLU A 37 3.94 -28.91 -7.94
N LYS A 38 4.12 -27.87 -7.10
CA LYS A 38 5.16 -27.83 -6.06
C LYS A 38 4.98 -28.95 -5.03
N ALA A 39 3.76 -29.14 -4.53
CA ALA A 39 3.46 -30.20 -3.57
C ALA A 39 3.72 -31.58 -4.18
N SER A 40 3.35 -31.77 -5.46
CA SER A 40 3.54 -33.02 -6.20
C SER A 40 5.01 -33.36 -6.39
N ALA A 41 5.85 -32.38 -6.67
CA ALA A 41 7.30 -32.55 -6.78
C ALA A 41 7.98 -32.87 -5.43
N ALA A 42 7.44 -32.38 -4.32
CA ALA A 42 8.03 -32.51 -3.00
C ALA A 42 7.40 -33.62 -2.12
N TRP A 43 6.34 -34.28 -2.60
CA TRP A 43 5.58 -35.21 -1.76
C TRP A 43 6.32 -36.52 -1.53
N ASP A 44 6.37 -36.90 -0.26
CA ASP A 44 6.90 -38.17 0.23
C ASP A 44 5.80 -38.84 1.08
N PRO A 45 5.30 -40.03 0.67
CA PRO A 45 4.29 -40.78 1.44
C PRO A 45 4.72 -41.08 2.88
N GLY A 46 6.03 -41.24 3.13
CA GLY A 46 6.56 -41.50 4.47
C GLY A 46 6.48 -40.30 5.42
N ARG A 47 6.28 -39.08 4.90
CA ARG A 47 6.15 -37.85 5.69
C ARG A 47 4.71 -37.44 5.95
N GLY A 48 3.75 -38.12 5.32
CA GLY A 48 2.32 -37.92 5.56
C GLY A 48 1.48 -37.72 4.29
N PRO A 49 0.19 -37.40 4.48
CA PRO A 49 -0.79 -37.39 3.41
C PRO A 49 -0.63 -36.15 2.50
N PHE A 50 -0.73 -36.36 1.18
CA PHE A 50 -0.62 -35.30 0.18
C PHE A 50 -1.56 -34.10 0.42
N PRO A 51 -2.85 -34.28 0.79
CA PRO A 51 -3.72 -33.15 1.08
C PRO A 51 -3.22 -32.21 2.18
N ALA A 52 -2.51 -32.72 3.19
CA ALA A 52 -1.94 -31.89 4.25
C ALA A 52 -0.77 -31.05 3.73
N LEU A 53 0.09 -31.64 2.88
CA LEU A 53 1.17 -30.93 2.22
C LEU A 53 0.62 -29.84 1.29
N LEU A 54 -0.35 -30.18 0.44
CA LEU A 54 -0.98 -29.23 -0.49
C LEU A 54 -1.56 -28.02 0.25
N ARG A 55 -2.35 -28.25 1.31
CA ARG A 55 -2.92 -27.17 2.14
C ARG A 55 -1.83 -26.26 2.72
N THR A 56 -0.69 -26.84 3.10
CA THR A 56 0.45 -26.07 3.64
C THR A 56 1.08 -25.19 2.55
N VAL A 57 1.33 -25.75 1.36
CA VAL A 57 1.89 -25.00 0.23
C VAL A 57 0.95 -23.88 -0.20
N VAL A 58 -0.36 -24.18 -0.38
CA VAL A 58 -1.38 -23.17 -0.73
C VAL A 58 -1.41 -22.02 0.27
N ARG A 59 -1.39 -22.31 1.57
CA ARG A 59 -1.37 -21.27 2.62
C ARG A 59 -0.12 -20.39 2.54
N ASN A 60 1.04 -21.00 2.32
CA ASN A 60 2.31 -20.28 2.22
C ASN A 60 2.35 -19.40 0.98
N ASP A 61 1.95 -19.93 -0.17
CA ASP A 61 1.90 -19.21 -1.44
C ASP A 61 0.85 -18.08 -1.39
N ALA A 62 -0.33 -18.31 -0.81
CA ALA A 62 -1.34 -17.26 -0.59
C ALA A 62 -0.80 -16.15 0.31
N ALA A 63 -0.10 -16.48 1.40
CA ALA A 63 0.54 -15.49 2.26
C ALA A 63 1.64 -14.71 1.53
N TYR A 64 2.39 -15.36 0.64
CA TYR A 64 3.40 -14.69 -0.18
C TYR A 64 2.77 -13.77 -1.23
N TRP A 65 1.68 -14.22 -1.87
CA TRP A 65 0.88 -13.40 -2.78
C TRP A 65 0.42 -12.12 -2.08
N TRP A 66 -0.15 -12.24 -0.87
CA TRP A 66 -0.54 -11.09 -0.06
C TRP A 66 0.65 -10.18 0.28
N ARG A 67 1.80 -10.72 0.67
CA ARG A 67 2.98 -9.88 0.94
C ARG A 67 3.44 -9.11 -0.29
N THR A 68 3.30 -9.69 -1.48
CA THR A 68 3.73 -9.07 -2.74
C THR A 68 2.71 -8.05 -3.23
N HIS A 69 1.44 -8.41 -3.23
CA HIS A 69 0.35 -7.59 -3.75
C HIS A 69 -0.15 -6.56 -2.74
N ALA A 70 -0.26 -6.88 -1.44
CA ALA A 70 -0.57 -5.88 -0.43
C ALA A 70 0.55 -4.84 -0.27
N ARG A 71 1.81 -5.16 -0.59
CA ARG A 71 2.87 -4.13 -0.71
C ARG A 71 2.63 -3.24 -1.91
N ARG A 72 2.27 -3.83 -3.05
CA ARG A 72 1.97 -3.08 -4.28
C ARG A 72 0.74 -2.19 -4.10
N GLU A 73 -0.35 -2.70 -3.57
CA GLU A 73 -1.56 -1.90 -3.31
C GLU A 73 -1.36 -0.87 -2.19
N ARG A 74 -0.68 -1.20 -1.07
CA ARG A 74 -0.33 -0.18 -0.07
C ARG A 74 0.60 0.89 -0.64
N ALA A 75 1.57 0.53 -1.47
CA ALA A 75 2.46 1.47 -2.14
C ALA A 75 1.73 2.34 -3.19
N LEU A 76 0.68 1.82 -3.81
CA LEU A 76 -0.11 2.52 -4.86
C LEU A 76 -1.31 3.29 -4.31
N GLY A 77 -1.85 2.92 -3.14
CA GLY A 77 -3.11 3.47 -2.62
C GLY A 77 -3.04 4.12 -1.25
N GLU A 78 -2.27 3.57 -0.29
CA GLU A 78 -2.49 3.89 1.13
C GLU A 78 -1.23 3.85 2.02
N LEU A 79 -0.09 4.35 1.54
CA LEU A 79 0.94 4.80 2.48
C LEU A 79 0.46 6.11 3.14
N ARG A 80 -0.55 5.98 4.01
CA ARG A 80 -0.59 6.81 5.22
C ARG A 80 0.66 6.37 6.00
N LEU A 81 1.70 7.20 5.96
CA LEU A 81 2.84 7.07 6.85
C LEU A 81 2.26 6.81 8.25
N VAL A 82 2.48 5.60 8.77
CA VAL A 82 1.93 5.20 10.07
C VAL A 82 2.46 6.21 11.07
N ARG A 83 1.52 6.97 11.66
CA ARG A 83 1.78 8.05 12.63
C ARG A 83 2.71 7.52 13.72
N GLU A 84 3.80 8.23 14.00
CA GLU A 84 4.41 8.13 15.32
C GLU A 84 3.39 8.64 16.35
N PRO A 85 3.29 8.04 17.55
CA PRO A 85 2.47 8.58 18.62
C PRO A 85 2.82 10.05 18.83
N ALA A 86 1.81 10.92 18.86
CA ALA A 86 2.01 12.33 19.12
C ALA A 86 2.47 12.52 20.57
N ASP A 87 3.74 12.84 20.78
CA ASP A 87 4.28 13.16 22.11
C ASP A 87 3.86 14.60 22.50
N GLY A 88 2.59 14.77 22.86
CA GLY A 88 2.05 15.99 23.45
C GLY A 88 1.13 16.83 22.56
N ARG A 89 0.56 17.88 23.16
CA ARG A 89 -0.53 18.69 22.59
C ARG A 89 -0.18 19.35 21.26
N ALA A 90 1.04 19.83 21.08
CA ALA A 90 1.48 20.45 19.83
C ALA A 90 1.49 19.43 18.68
N ALA A 91 1.94 18.19 18.94
CA ALA A 91 1.93 17.12 17.96
C ALA A 91 0.50 16.68 17.59
N GLU A 92 -0.43 16.66 18.55
CA GLU A 92 -1.86 16.41 18.29
C GLU A 92 -2.48 17.50 17.41
N VAL A 93 -2.20 18.77 17.70
CA VAL A 93 -2.67 19.92 16.90
C VAL A 93 -2.08 19.89 15.49
N ALA A 94 -0.78 19.62 15.35
CA ALA A 94 -0.14 19.43 14.05
C ALA A 94 -0.80 18.30 13.26
N ALA A 95 -1.08 17.18 13.91
CA ALA A 95 -1.72 16.03 13.29
C ALA A 95 -3.14 16.32 12.80
N ALA A 96 -3.93 17.05 13.58
CA ALA A 96 -5.27 17.48 13.17
C ALA A 96 -5.23 18.46 11.98
N ARG A 97 -4.26 19.38 11.98
CA ARG A 97 -4.05 20.33 10.86
C ARG A 97 -3.58 19.65 9.58
N GLN A 98 -2.71 18.64 9.68
CA GLN A 98 -2.32 17.80 8.55
C GLN A 98 -3.51 17.06 7.95
N GLU A 99 -4.40 16.54 8.80
CA GLU A 99 -5.61 15.84 8.37
C GLU A 99 -6.58 16.80 7.66
N ALA A 100 -6.84 17.97 8.23
CA ALA A 100 -7.65 19.01 7.60
C ALA A 100 -7.09 19.48 6.25
N LEU A 101 -5.77 19.64 6.15
CA LEU A 101 -5.10 20.00 4.89
C LEU A 101 -5.30 18.91 3.83
N LEU A 102 -5.13 17.63 4.19
CA LEU A 102 -5.30 16.52 3.26
C LEU A 102 -6.76 16.39 2.81
N ASP A 103 -7.72 16.56 3.71
CA ASP A 103 -9.15 16.46 3.36
C ASP A 103 -9.64 17.60 2.46
N ALA A 104 -8.98 18.76 2.49
CA ALA A 104 -9.25 19.87 1.59
C ALA A 104 -8.67 19.69 0.16
N LEU A 105 -7.85 18.65 -0.06
CA LEU A 105 -7.30 18.31 -1.37
C LEU A 105 -8.21 17.34 -2.12
N ALA A 106 -8.34 17.54 -3.44
CA ALA A 106 -9.04 16.59 -4.28
C ALA A 106 -8.35 15.21 -4.26
N PRO A 107 -9.05 14.09 -4.53
CA PRO A 107 -8.46 12.75 -4.52
C PRO A 107 -7.21 12.60 -5.41
N GLU A 108 -7.17 13.27 -6.56
CA GLU A 108 -6.00 13.32 -7.44
C GLU A 108 -4.83 14.09 -6.84
N GLU A 109 -5.11 15.23 -6.21
CA GLU A 109 -4.11 16.06 -5.54
C GLU A 109 -3.48 15.33 -4.36
N ARG A 110 -4.29 14.60 -3.58
CA ARG A 110 -3.82 13.74 -2.48
C ARG A 110 -2.87 12.65 -2.98
N ARG A 111 -3.21 11.96 -4.07
CA ARG A 111 -2.33 10.94 -4.68
C ARG A 111 -0.98 11.52 -5.07
N VAL A 112 -0.98 12.67 -5.75
CA VAL A 112 0.26 13.39 -6.12
C VAL A 112 1.04 13.83 -4.89
N PHE A 113 0.36 14.32 -3.85
CA PHE A 113 0.98 14.72 -2.59
C PHE A 113 1.70 13.56 -1.91
N HIS A 114 1.05 12.40 -1.78
CA HIS A 114 1.66 11.22 -1.16
C HIS A 114 2.87 10.70 -1.94
N ALA A 115 2.78 10.60 -3.26
CA ALA A 115 3.90 10.18 -4.11
C ALA A 115 5.07 11.18 -4.02
N TRP A 116 4.77 12.48 -3.96
CA TRP A 116 5.79 13.50 -3.80
C TRP A 116 6.44 13.50 -2.40
N ALA A 117 5.65 13.30 -1.34
CA ALA A 117 6.15 13.17 0.03
C ALA A 117 7.08 11.96 0.17
N LEU A 118 6.69 10.81 -0.40
CA LEU A 118 7.52 9.60 -0.43
C LEU A 118 8.84 9.84 -1.19
N GLN A 119 8.77 10.50 -2.35
CA GLN A 119 9.97 10.89 -3.12
C GLN A 119 10.89 11.83 -2.33
N LYS A 120 10.31 12.73 -1.50
CA LYS A 120 11.09 13.62 -0.64
C LYS A 120 11.78 12.87 0.50
N HIS A 121 11.12 11.86 1.07
CA HIS A 121 11.65 11.07 2.18
C HIS A 121 12.76 10.11 1.72
N LEU A 122 12.57 9.43 0.57
CA LEU A 122 13.53 8.48 0.02
C LEU A 122 14.65 9.14 -0.80
N GLY A 123 14.41 10.35 -1.31
CA GLY A 123 15.31 11.04 -2.23
C GLY A 123 15.08 10.66 -3.69
N ARG A 124 15.48 11.57 -4.60
CA ARG A 124 15.26 11.43 -6.05
C ARG A 124 16.06 10.29 -6.71
N SER A 125 17.19 9.90 -6.11
CA SER A 125 18.00 8.78 -6.59
C SER A 125 17.30 7.44 -6.35
N ALA A 126 16.67 7.28 -5.18
CA ALA A 126 15.93 6.07 -4.82
C ALA A 126 14.53 6.03 -5.46
N LEU A 127 13.88 7.19 -5.61
CA LEU A 127 12.57 7.30 -6.25
C LEU A 127 12.54 8.41 -7.33
N PRO A 128 12.95 8.10 -8.57
CA PRO A 128 12.89 9.05 -9.68
C PRO A 128 11.46 9.53 -9.98
N ALA A 129 11.34 10.69 -10.63
CA ALA A 129 10.05 11.28 -10.98
C ALA A 129 9.19 10.38 -11.88
N GLU A 130 9.82 9.58 -12.74
CA GLU A 130 9.13 8.59 -13.56
C GLU A 130 8.49 7.49 -12.72
N THR A 131 9.20 6.97 -11.72
CA THR A 131 8.68 5.92 -10.83
C THR A 131 7.59 6.47 -9.91
N ALA A 132 7.77 7.68 -9.36
CA ALA A 132 6.75 8.37 -8.56
C ALA A 132 5.52 8.77 -9.38
N GLY A 133 5.69 9.16 -10.64
CA GLY A 133 4.58 9.44 -11.55
C GLY A 133 3.79 8.17 -11.85
N ARG A 134 4.48 7.07 -12.20
CA ARG A 134 3.83 5.79 -12.51
C ARG A 134 3.01 5.27 -11.34
N SER A 135 3.43 5.47 -10.09
CA SER A 135 2.65 5.03 -8.92
C SER A 135 1.31 5.76 -8.79
N VAL A 136 1.13 6.91 -9.43
CA VAL A 136 -0.13 7.67 -9.46
C VAL A 136 -0.77 7.73 -10.86
N GLY A 137 -0.32 6.88 -11.79
CA GLY A 137 -0.87 6.79 -13.14
C GLY A 137 -0.47 7.96 -14.07
N MET A 138 0.65 8.62 -13.80
CA MET A 138 1.15 9.77 -14.58
C MET A 138 2.53 9.48 -15.18
N ASP A 139 2.84 10.07 -16.32
CA ASP A 139 4.23 10.14 -16.80
C ASP A 139 5.05 11.16 -15.98
N ALA A 140 6.38 11.13 -16.13
CA ALA A 140 7.29 11.98 -15.36
C ALA A 140 7.03 13.48 -15.54
N LYS A 141 6.71 13.92 -16.76
CA LYS A 141 6.47 15.34 -17.09
C LYS A 141 5.15 15.80 -16.49
N THR A 142 4.10 14.99 -16.63
CA THR A 142 2.78 15.22 -16.04
C THR A 142 2.86 15.27 -14.52
N PHE A 143 3.65 14.39 -13.90
CA PHE A 143 3.87 14.38 -12.46
C PHE A 143 4.59 15.65 -11.95
N GLU A 144 5.66 16.10 -12.62
CA GLU A 144 6.34 17.35 -12.23
C GLU A 144 5.44 18.59 -12.40
N ASN A 145 4.63 18.62 -13.46
CA ASN A 145 3.63 19.68 -13.64
C ASN A 145 2.54 19.64 -12.55
N ALA A 146 2.08 18.44 -12.18
CA ALA A 146 1.13 18.26 -11.09
C ALA A 146 1.71 18.73 -9.75
N LYS A 147 2.99 18.46 -9.47
CA LYS A 147 3.68 18.97 -8.28
C LYS A 147 3.73 20.49 -8.24
N ARG A 148 3.99 21.16 -9.36
CA ARG A 148 3.98 22.63 -9.43
C ARG A 148 2.59 23.18 -9.10
N ARG A 149 1.53 22.66 -9.74
CA ARG A 149 0.15 23.07 -9.46
C ARG A 149 -0.26 22.78 -8.01
N LEU A 150 0.15 21.63 -7.48
CA LEU A 150 -0.13 21.23 -6.10
C LEU A 150 0.50 22.20 -5.10
N LYS A 151 1.72 22.71 -5.34
CA LYS A 151 2.30 23.75 -4.46
C LYS A 151 1.42 25.00 -4.39
N ASP A 152 0.97 25.50 -5.54
CA ASP A 152 0.11 26.69 -5.59
C ASP A 152 -1.27 26.42 -4.98
N ARG A 153 -1.74 25.17 -5.05
CA ARG A 153 -2.97 24.73 -4.37
C ARG A 153 -2.78 24.68 -2.87
N LEU A 154 -1.68 24.09 -2.37
CA LEU A 154 -1.38 23.99 -0.95
C LEU A 154 -1.31 25.38 -0.30
N VAL A 155 -0.65 26.35 -0.93
CA VAL A 155 -0.61 27.74 -0.44
C VAL A 155 -2.02 28.33 -0.29
N ARG A 156 -2.89 28.12 -1.28
CA ARG A 156 -4.28 28.60 -1.23
C ARG A 156 -5.10 27.90 -0.16
N VAL A 157 -4.99 26.57 -0.04
CA VAL A 157 -5.72 25.79 0.97
C VAL A 157 -5.27 26.15 2.37
N LEU A 158 -3.95 26.30 2.60
CA LEU A 158 -3.41 26.78 3.88
C LEU A 158 -3.97 28.16 4.24
N GLY A 159 -4.01 29.11 3.29
CA GLY A 159 -4.63 30.41 3.49
C GLY A 159 -6.14 30.34 3.78
N GLN A 160 -6.87 29.41 3.16
CA GLN A 160 -8.31 29.19 3.42
C GLN A 160 -8.57 28.58 4.80
N LEU A 161 -7.69 27.69 5.26
CA LEU A 161 -7.76 27.07 6.58
C LEU A 161 -7.21 27.97 7.69
N GLY A 162 -6.56 29.09 7.34
CA GLY A 162 -5.93 29.99 8.31
C GLY A 162 -4.65 29.42 8.94
N PHE A 163 -3.97 28.49 8.26
CA PHE A 163 -2.75 27.84 8.75
C PHE A 163 -1.53 28.30 7.96
N SER A 164 -0.40 28.39 8.63
CA SER A 164 0.91 28.41 8.00
C SER A 164 1.43 26.99 7.74
N ALA A 165 2.46 26.84 6.89
CA ALA A 165 3.13 25.55 6.75
C ALA A 165 3.81 25.10 8.06
N ARG A 166 4.19 26.05 8.93
CA ARG A 166 4.80 25.77 10.23
C ARG A 166 3.77 25.18 11.20
N ASP A 167 2.55 25.70 11.17
CA ASP A 167 1.43 25.26 12.00
C ASP A 167 1.05 23.80 11.71
N VAL A 168 1.16 23.40 10.45
CA VAL A 168 0.92 22.03 9.99
C VAL A 168 2.06 21.09 10.37
N LEU A 169 3.29 21.57 10.46
CA LEU A 169 4.46 20.75 10.77
C LEU A 169 4.71 20.59 12.27
N TYR A 170 4.47 21.64 13.05
CA TYR A 170 4.86 21.69 14.46
C TYR A 170 3.69 21.94 15.42
N GLY A 171 2.51 22.30 14.90
CA GLY A 171 1.35 22.59 15.75
C GLY A 171 1.52 23.86 16.57
N ASP A 172 2.44 24.76 16.17
CA ASP A 172 2.59 26.08 16.78
C ASP A 172 1.25 26.83 16.66
N ASP A 173 0.70 27.26 17.79
CA ASP A 173 -0.29 28.32 17.85
C ASP A 173 0.51 29.62 17.99
N ASP A 174 0.64 30.41 16.92
CA ASP A 174 1.23 31.76 16.96
C ASP A 174 0.28 32.76 17.70
N VAL A 175 -0.46 32.29 18.71
CA VAL A 175 -1.40 33.08 19.52
C VAL A 175 -0.66 33.83 20.64
N GLU A 176 0.62 33.54 20.91
CA GLU A 176 1.43 34.21 21.95
C GLU A 176 2.57 35.11 21.40
N ARG A 177 2.39 35.76 20.24
CA ARG A 177 3.35 36.79 19.74
C ARG A 177 2.80 38.21 19.59
N THR A 178 1.61 38.46 20.14
CA THR A 178 1.14 39.80 20.46
C THR A 178 1.06 39.96 21.97
N GLY A 179 2.18 40.38 22.56
CA GLY A 179 2.34 40.75 23.97
C GLY A 179 3.65 41.51 24.15
#